data_AF-A0A933YFV8-F1
#
_entry.id   AF-A0A933YFV8-F1
#
_cell.length_a   1.000
_cell.length_b   1.000
_cell.length_c   1.000
_cell.angle_alpha   90.00
_cell.angle_beta   90.00
_cell.angle_gamma   90.00
#
_symmetry.space_group_name_H-M   'P 1'
#
loop_
_entity.id
_entity.type
_entity.pdbx_description
1 polymer ?
#
loop_
_entity_poly.entity_id
_entity_poly.type
_entity_poly.pdbx_seq_one_letter_code
_entity_poly.pdbx_strand_id
1 'polypeptide(L)' 'METRVDSKGAFSFPQVVEGKYVLQSFGDLNGNGEYDTGKPIPFVPSEPLGKQSDTLKVRARWPLEGVRLRLP' A
#
# COMPACT_ATOMS: atom_id res chain seq x y z
N MET A 1 5.24 -2.38 7.63
CA MET A 1 4.03 -3.20 7.80
C MET A 1 3.31 -3.21 6.48
N GLU A 2 2.93 -4.38 6.00
CA GLU A 2 2.25 -4.57 4.70
C GLU A 2 1.06 -5.52 4.89
N THR A 3 0.12 -5.48 3.96
CA THR A 3 -1.05 -6.34 3.95
C THR A 3 -1.45 -6.59 2.50
N ARG A 4 -2.06 -7.74 2.23
CA ARG A 4 -2.57 -8.06 0.90
C ARG A 4 -4.01 -7.60 0.78
N VAL A 5 -4.34 -7.11 -0.41
CA VAL A 5 -5.70 -6.71 -0.77
C VAL A 5 -6.52 -7.98 -1.04
N ASP A 6 -7.77 -8.01 -0.58
CA ASP A 6 -8.67 -9.13 -0.85
C ASP A 6 -9.25 -9.07 -2.27
N SER A 7 -10.05 -10.07 -2.64
CA SER A 7 -10.70 -10.15 -3.97
C SER A 7 -11.70 -9.02 -4.25
N LYS A 8 -12.06 -8.21 -3.26
CA LYS A 8 -12.96 -7.06 -3.37
C LYS A 8 -12.23 -5.72 -3.36
N GLY A 9 -10.90 -5.72 -3.31
CA GLY A 9 -10.11 -4.50 -3.22
C GLY A 9 -9.99 -3.92 -1.80
N ALA A 10 -10.40 -4.66 -0.77
CA ALA A 10 -10.33 -4.21 0.61
C ALA A 10 -9.03 -4.63 1.30
N PHE A 11 -8.58 -3.81 2.26
CA PHE A 11 -7.39 -4.06 3.06
C PHE A 11 -7.64 -3.62 4.51
N SER A 12 -6.90 -4.22 5.45
CA SER A 12 -6.97 -3.86 6.86
C SER A 12 -5.61 -3.98 7.53
N PHE A 13 -5.37 -3.07 8.46
CA PHE A 13 -4.18 -2.99 9.29
C PHE A 13 -4.62 -2.98 10.76
N PRO A 14 -4.65 -4.14 11.44
CA PRO A 14 -5.01 -4.19 12.86
C PRO A 14 -3.87 -3.61 13.71
N GLN A 15 -4.24 -3.04 14.86
CA GLN A 15 -3.29 -2.65 15.92
C GLN A 15 -2.21 -1.64 15.48
N VAL A 16 -2.53 -0.74 14.54
CA VAL A 16 -1.65 0.38 14.19
C VAL A 16 -1.51 1.32 15.39
N VAL A 17 -0.28 1.59 15.79
CA VAL A 17 0.04 2.55 16.86
C VAL A 17 -0.46 3.94 16.46
N GLU A 18 -0.83 4.78 17.41
CA GLU A 18 -1.24 6.14 17.09
C GLU A 18 -0.10 6.94 16.47
N GLY A 19 -0.42 7.76 15.46
CA GLY A 19 0.60 8.46 14.71
C GLY A 19 0.14 8.99 13.37
N LYS A 20 1.12 9.47 12.61
CA LYS A 20 0.96 9.97 11.25
C LYS A 20 1.62 8.97 10.30
N TYR A 21 0.85 8.49 9.32
CA TYR A 21 1.28 7.47 8.39
C TYR A 21 1.10 7.92 6.95
N VAL A 22 1.99 7.43 6.10
CA VAL A 22 1.84 7.50 4.65
C VAL A 22 1.55 6.09 4.18
N LEU A 23 0.53 5.95 3.35
CA LEU A 23 0.14 4.66 2.79
C LEU A 23 0.56 4.59 1.32
N GLN A 24 1.16 3.47 0.95
CA GLN A 24 1.54 3.14 -0.42
C GLN A 24 1.00 1.75 -0.77
N SER A 25 0.70 1.53 -2.03
CA SER A 25 0.30 0.25 -2.60
C SER A 25 1.12 -0.01 -3.85
N PHE A 26 1.41 -1.27 -4.14
CA PHE A 26 1.98 -1.67 -5.41
C PHE A 26 1.14 -2.79 -6.04
N GLY A 27 1.16 -2.86 -7.37
CA GLY A 27 0.59 -3.97 -8.10
C GLY A 27 1.63 -5.08 -8.23
N ASP A 28 1.45 -6.16 -7.47
CA ASP A 28 2.28 -7.37 -7.54
C ASP A 28 1.98 -8.13 -8.85
N LEU A 29 2.77 -7.85 -9.89
CA LEU A 29 2.57 -8.40 -11.23
C LEU A 29 3.15 -9.81 -11.37
N ASN A 30 4.14 -10.16 -10.55
CA ASN A 30 4.84 -11.44 -10.62
C ASN A 30 4.39 -12.44 -9.54
N GLY A 31 3.58 -12.01 -8.57
CA GLY A 31 3.00 -12.82 -7.52
C GLY A 31 3.94 -13.12 -6.35
N ASN A 32 5.04 -12.38 -6.19
CA ASN A 32 6.03 -12.65 -5.14
C ASN A 32 5.66 -12.01 -3.79
N GLY A 33 4.70 -11.09 -3.76
CA GLY A 33 4.28 -10.35 -2.57
C GLY A 33 5.20 -9.22 -2.12
N GLU A 34 6.21 -8.87 -2.91
CA GLU A 34 7.19 -7.82 -2.63
C GLU A 34 7.15 -6.76 -3.73
N TYR A 35 7.54 -5.53 -3.41
CA TYR A 35 7.60 -4.49 -4.43
C TYR A 35 8.85 -4.64 -5.31
N ASP A 36 8.64 -4.91 -6.60
CA ASP A 36 9.75 -4.96 -7.55
C ASP A 36 10.09 -3.58 -8.13
N THR A 37 11.32 -3.14 -7.84
CA THR A 37 11.86 -1.85 -8.32
C THR A 37 12.25 -1.85 -9.81
N GLY A 38 12.17 -3.00 -10.48
CA GLY A 38 12.62 -3.18 -11.85
C GLY A 38 14.15 -3.25 -11.96
N LYS A 39 14.66 -3.18 -13.19
CA LYS A 39 16.10 -3.24 -13.49
C LYS A 39 16.44 -2.27 -14.62
N PRO A 40 17.57 -1.53 -14.54
CA PRO A 40 18.01 -0.71 -15.66
C PRO A 40 18.58 -1.55 -16.81
N ILE A 41 19.28 -2.67 -16.49
CA ILE A 41 19.94 -3.54 -17.48
C ILE A 41 19.85 -5.03 -17.04
N PRO A 42 19.27 -5.94 -17.87
CA PRO A 42 18.36 -5.62 -18.97
C PRO A 42 17.17 -4.80 -18.46
N PHE A 43 16.57 -3.97 -19.31
CA PHE A 43 15.49 -3.08 -18.89
C PHE A 43 14.26 -3.89 -18.47
N VAL A 44 13.83 -3.69 -17.22
CA VAL A 44 12.59 -4.23 -16.65
C VAL A 44 11.92 -3.08 -15.90
N PRO A 45 10.66 -2.71 -16.22
CA PRO A 45 9.96 -1.65 -15.51
C PRO A 45 9.75 -2.05 -14.04
N SER A 46 9.67 -1.05 -13.16
CA SER A 46 9.19 -1.26 -11.80
C SER A 46 7.70 -1.60 -11.80
N GLU A 47 7.24 -2.22 -10.72
CA GLU A 47 5.82 -2.43 -10.53
C GLU A 47 5.03 -1.12 -10.39
N PRO A 48 3.74 -1.12 -10.78
CA PRO A 48 2.87 0.03 -10.59
C PRO A 48 2.78 0.42 -9.12
N LEU A 49 3.09 1.68 -8.80
CA LEU A 49 3.04 2.21 -7.43
C LEU A 49 1.93 3.25 -7.29
N GLY A 50 1.08 3.07 -6.28
CA GLY A 50 0.09 4.04 -5.82
C GLY A 50 0.49 4.59 -4.46
N LYS A 51 0.20 5.87 -4.21
CA LYS A 51 0.49 6.53 -2.94
C LYS A 51 -0.70 7.39 -2.51
N GLN A 52 -1.00 7.40 -1.22
CA GLN A 52 -1.98 8.32 -0.67
C GLN A 52 -1.44 9.76 -0.78
N SER A 53 -2.27 10.66 -1.29
CA SER A 53 -1.89 12.06 -1.49
C SER A 53 -1.67 12.83 -0.18
N ASP A 54 -2.32 12.42 0.90
CA ASP A 54 -2.24 13.07 2.21
C ASP A 54 -1.84 12.09 3.32
N THR A 55 -1.39 12.64 4.45
CA THR A 55 -0.97 11.90 5.63
C THR A 55 -2.18 11.41 6.41
N LEU A 56 -2.21 10.10 6.71
CA LEU A 56 -3.23 9.48 7.52
C LEU A 56 -2.94 9.70 9.01
N LYS A 57 -3.89 10.28 9.74
CA LYS A 57 -3.79 10.47 11.19
C LYS A 57 -4.54 9.34 11.92
N VAL A 58 -3.79 8.38 12.45
CA VAL A 58 -4.32 7.29 13.28
C VAL A 58 -4.33 7.73 14.74
N ARG A 59 -5.45 7.53 15.43
CA ARG A 59 -5.61 7.86 16.85
C ARG A 59 -5.77 6.57 17.65
N ALA A 60 -5.24 6.52 18.88
CA ALA A 60 -5.39 5.35 19.73
C ALA A 60 -6.87 5.01 19.94
N ARG A 61 -7.22 3.74 19.76
CA ARG A 61 -8.58 3.18 19.98
C ARG A 61 -9.67 3.71 19.03
N TRP A 62 -9.31 4.40 17.95
CA TRP A 62 -10.26 4.83 16.92
C TRP A 62 -9.94 4.18 15.57
N PRO A 63 -10.90 3.51 14.92
CA PRO A 63 -10.69 3.01 13.57
C PRO A 63 -10.58 4.18 12.58
N LEU A 64 -9.67 4.06 11.62
CA LEU A 64 -9.59 4.94 10.46
C LEU A 64 -10.12 4.18 9.25
N GLU A 65 -11.23 4.63 8.70
CA GLU A 65 -11.93 3.98 7.58
C GLU A 65 -12.03 4.92 6.37
N GLY A 66 -12.44 4.37 5.23
CA GLY A 66 -12.68 5.15 4.01
C GLY A 66 -11.43 5.58 3.25
N VAL A 67 -10.24 5.09 3.64
CA VAL A 67 -9.00 5.32 2.91
C VAL A 67 -9.07 4.59 1.56
N ARG A 68 -8.88 5.33 0.46
CA ARG A 68 -8.90 4.79 -0.90
C ARG A 68 -7.60 5.15 -1.61
N LEU A 69 -6.92 4.12 -2.09
CA LEU A 69 -5.77 4.23 -2.97
C LEU A 69 -6.19 3.90 -4.40
N ARG A 70 -5.48 4.48 -5.37
CA ARG A 70 -5.59 4.09 -6.78
C ARG A 70 -4.21 3.70 -7.28
N LEU A 71 -4.15 2.54 -7.93
CA LEU A 71 -3.02 2.16 -8.77
C LEU A 71 -3.26 2.76 -10.17
N PRO A 72 -2.18 3.16 -10.88
CA PRO A 72 -2.27 3.64 -12.25
C PRO A 72 -2.71 2.54 -13.23
#